data_AF-A0A7S2KKZ3-F1
#
_entry.id   AF-A0A7S2KKZ3-F1
#
_cell.length_a   1.000
_cell.length_b   1.000
_cell.length_c   1.000
_cell.angle_alpha   90.00
_cell.angle_beta   90.00
_cell.angle_gamma   90.00
#
_symmetry.space_group_name_H-M   'P 1'
#
loop_
_entity.id
_entity.type
_entity.pdbx_description
1 polymer ?
#
loop_
_entity_poly.entity_id
_entity_poly.type
_entity_poly.pdbx_seq_one_letter_code
_entity_poly.pdbx_strand_id
1 'polypeptide(L)'
;AKATDCWFMAVQPTERGKQTKRPKGYYLNDVSLLLVAAESGETVDFALGGARRDVSLSAMLDADREYILIPVSFKANRGPFVLRVYAADPVGVQVCTPPPASTAWDAIHRFALRPALPRSVQRLVHRL
;
A
#
# COMPACT_ATOMS: atom_id res chain seq x y z
N ALA A 1 13.99 -3.42 21.42
CA ALA A 1 13.31 -2.37 20.64
C ALA A 1 11.84 -2.41 21.00
N LYS A 2 11.21 -1.28 21.33
CA LYS A 2 9.76 -1.24 21.49
C LYS A 2 9.17 -1.33 20.09
N ALA A 3 8.21 -2.23 19.88
CA ALA A 3 7.50 -2.36 18.62
C ALA A 3 6.01 -2.15 18.85
N THR A 4 5.32 -1.62 17.84
CA THR A 4 3.88 -1.35 17.86
C THR A 4 3.22 -2.00 16.65
N ASP A 5 2.04 -2.57 16.88
CA ASP A 5 1.22 -3.13 15.80
C ASP A 5 0.43 -2.01 15.12
N CYS A 6 0.58 -1.91 13.81
CA CYS A 6 -0.02 -0.86 12.99
C CYS A 6 -0.83 -1.46 11.84
N TRP A 7 -2.04 -0.92 11.64
CA TRP A 7 -2.91 -1.25 10.52
C TRP A 7 -3.18 -0.01 9.68
N PHE A 8 -2.94 -0.14 8.39
CA PHE A 8 -3.15 0.89 7.39
C PHE A 8 -4.27 0.47 6.46
N MET A 9 -5.21 1.36 6.18
CA MET A 9 -6.30 1.11 5.25
C MET A 9 -6.46 2.28 4.30
N ALA A 10 -6.37 2.02 3.00
CA ALA A 10 -6.70 2.99 1.98
C ALA A 10 -8.02 2.63 1.30
N VAL A 11 -8.92 3.61 1.23
CA VAL A 11 -10.24 3.50 0.63
C VAL A 11 -10.34 4.51 -0.51
N GLN A 12 -10.62 4.04 -1.72
CA GLN A 12 -10.93 4.92 -2.83
C GLN A 12 -12.45 5.21 -2.84
N PRO A 13 -12.89 6.47 -2.67
CA PRO A 13 -14.30 6.82 -2.77
C PRO A 13 -14.82 6.44 -4.15
N THR A 14 -15.97 5.76 -4.18
CA THR A 14 -16.67 5.50 -5.43
C THR A 14 -17.57 6.69 -5.72
N GLU A 15 -17.45 7.29 -6.91
CA GLU A 15 -18.38 8.34 -7.33
C GLU A 15 -19.82 7.83 -7.32
N ARG A 16 -20.73 8.67 -6.84
CA ARG A 16 -22.16 8.34 -6.77
C ARG A 16 -22.67 8.02 -8.19
N GLY A 17 -23.26 6.84 -8.37
CA GLY A 17 -23.75 6.37 -9.69
C GLY A 17 -22.73 5.60 -10.53
N LYS A 18 -21.42 5.72 -10.26
CA LYS A 18 -20.39 4.85 -10.85
C LYS A 18 -20.19 3.60 -9.99
N GLN A 19 -21.22 2.78 -9.85
CA GLN A 19 -20.98 1.38 -9.51
C GLN A 19 -20.27 0.75 -10.70
N THR A 20 -18.93 0.74 -10.70
CA THR A 20 -18.14 -0.01 -11.69
C THR A 20 -18.28 -1.50 -11.40
N LYS A 21 -19.50 -2.03 -11.60
CA LYS A 21 -19.82 -3.45 -11.50
C LYS A 21 -19.04 -4.20 -12.58
N ARG A 22 -18.02 -4.96 -12.19
CA ARG A 22 -17.73 -6.21 -12.88
C ARG A 22 -18.78 -7.26 -12.50
N PRO A 23 -18.97 -8.32 -13.30
CA PRO A 23 -19.76 -9.47 -12.88
C PRO A 23 -19.26 -9.93 -11.50
N LYS A 24 -20.18 -10.17 -10.55
CA LYS A 24 -19.93 -10.55 -9.13
C LYS A 24 -19.69 -9.43 -8.10
N GLY A 25 -19.99 -8.15 -8.38
CA GLY A 25 -20.16 -7.14 -7.31
C GLY A 25 -18.87 -6.55 -6.72
N TYR A 26 -17.76 -6.60 -7.44
CA TYR A 26 -16.48 -6.03 -7.06
C TYR A 26 -16.36 -4.53 -7.43
N TYR A 27 -15.64 -3.74 -6.62
CA TYR A 27 -15.32 -2.32 -6.85
C TYR A 27 -13.89 -2.20 -7.34
N LEU A 28 -13.62 -1.34 -8.32
CA LEU A 28 -12.24 -1.12 -8.79
C LEU A 28 -11.54 -0.16 -7.80
N ASN A 29 -10.74 -0.68 -6.88
CA ASN A 29 -9.77 0.11 -6.13
C ASN A 29 -8.41 -0.05 -6.80
N ASP A 30 -7.95 1.04 -7.42
CA ASP A 30 -6.65 1.05 -8.08
C ASP A 30 -5.52 1.40 -7.10
N VAL A 31 -5.84 1.77 -5.85
CA VAL A 31 -4.87 2.12 -4.81
C VAL A 31 -4.29 0.87 -4.16
N SER A 32 -2.96 0.81 -4.16
CA SER A 32 -2.11 -0.13 -3.43
C SER A 32 -1.37 0.63 -2.33
N LEU A 33 -0.91 -0.07 -1.30
CA LEU A 33 -0.14 0.52 -0.21
C LEU A 33 1.25 -0.11 -0.15
N LEU A 34 2.27 0.72 -0.25
CA LEU A 34 3.67 0.35 -0.08
C LEU A 34 4.20 0.98 1.20
N LEU A 35 4.78 0.18 2.09
CA LEU A 35 5.42 0.66 3.30
C LEU A 35 6.93 0.45 3.20
N VAL A 36 7.70 1.52 3.39
CA VAL A 36 9.16 1.48 3.36
C VAL A 36 9.76 2.09 4.63
N ALA A 37 10.94 1.63 5.02
CA ALA A 37 11.74 2.31 6.04
C ALA A 37 12.31 3.61 5.46
N ALA A 38 12.19 4.73 6.19
CA ALA A 38 12.54 6.05 5.67
C ALA A 38 14.04 6.17 5.35
N GLU A 39 14.90 5.63 6.22
CA GLU A 39 16.36 5.74 6.09
C GLU A 39 16.93 4.86 4.97
N SER A 40 16.50 3.59 4.89
CA SER A 40 17.08 2.61 3.96
C SER A 40 16.32 2.52 2.64
N GLY A 41 15.09 3.04 2.57
CA GLY A 41 14.17 2.80 1.47
C GLY A 41 13.84 1.31 1.29
N GLU A 42 14.10 0.47 2.29
CA GLU A 42 13.78 -0.95 2.24
C GLU A 42 12.27 -1.16 2.35
N THR A 43 11.72 -2.03 1.50
CA THR A 43 10.32 -2.42 1.57
C THR A 43 10.04 -3.21 2.83
N VAL A 44 9.22 -2.65 3.72
CA VAL A 44 8.69 -3.35 4.89
C VAL A 44 7.61 -4.31 4.42
N ASP A 45 6.58 -3.78 3.78
CA ASP A 45 5.45 -4.57 3.29
C ASP A 45 4.75 -3.89 2.10
N PHE A 46 3.99 -4.65 1.33
CA PHE A 46 3.28 -4.18 0.16
C PHE A 46 1.94 -4.90 -0.03
N ALA A 47 0.86 -4.12 -0.05
CA ALA A 47 -0.49 -4.59 -0.30
C ALA A 47 -0.98 -4.08 -1.66
N LEU A 48 -1.21 -5.01 -2.59
CA LEU A 48 -1.79 -4.72 -3.89
C LEU A 48 -3.28 -4.41 -3.76
N GLY A 49 -3.69 -3.28 -4.34
CA GLY A 49 -5.08 -2.98 -4.63
C GLY A 49 -5.68 -3.92 -5.68
N GLY A 50 -6.94 -3.71 -6.03
CA GLY A 50 -7.59 -4.47 -7.08
C GLY A 50 -9.12 -4.42 -7.04
N ALA A 51 -9.75 -5.60 -7.01
CA ALA A 51 -11.21 -5.73 -7.11
C ALA A 51 -11.98 -5.44 -5.81
N ARG A 52 -11.28 -5.14 -4.71
CA ARG A 52 -11.89 -4.78 -3.43
C ARG A 52 -12.05 -3.27 -3.33
N ARG A 53 -12.94 -2.77 -2.47
CA ARG A 53 -13.15 -1.31 -2.29
C ARG A 53 -12.01 -0.65 -1.52
N ASP A 54 -11.34 -1.42 -0.69
CA ASP A 54 -10.33 -1.04 0.27
C ASP A 54 -9.10 -1.94 0.11
N VAL A 55 -7.94 -1.40 0.45
CA VAL A 55 -6.69 -2.14 0.59
C VAL A 55 -6.20 -1.93 2.01
N SER A 56 -5.77 -3.01 2.65
CA SER A 56 -5.29 -3.01 4.02
C SER A 56 -3.91 -3.65 4.11
N LEU A 57 -3.06 -3.08 4.95
CA LEU A 57 -1.71 -3.53 5.26
C LEU A 57 -1.57 -3.54 6.79
N SER A 58 -0.93 -4.55 7.36
CA SER A 58 -0.63 -4.60 8.79
C SER A 58 0.84 -4.92 8.99
N ALA A 59 1.52 -4.17 9.86
CA ALA A 59 2.94 -4.36 10.11
C ALA A 59 3.29 -4.03 11.57
N MET A 60 4.23 -4.80 12.11
CA MET A 60 4.89 -4.52 13.39
C MET A 60 6.03 -3.53 13.13
N LEU A 61 5.95 -2.33 13.71
CA LEU A 61 6.89 -1.24 13.46
C LEU A 61 7.71 -0.92 14.70
N ASP A 62 9.02 -0.71 14.51
CA ASP A 62 9.94 -0.30 15.56
C ASP A 62 9.67 1.16 15.95
N ALA A 63 9.50 1.44 17.25
CA ALA A 63 9.15 2.76 17.74
C ALA A 63 10.22 3.83 17.49
N ASP A 64 11.48 3.41 17.33
CA ASP A 64 12.63 4.29 17.14
C ASP A 64 12.98 4.48 15.66
N ARG A 65 12.08 4.11 14.74
CA ARG A 65 12.28 4.20 13.28
C ARG A 65 11.16 4.97 12.61
N GLU A 66 11.53 5.70 11.57
CA GLU A 66 10.57 6.36 10.68
C GLU A 66 10.24 5.47 9.48
N TYR A 67 8.97 5.53 9.08
CA TYR A 67 8.42 4.75 7.97
C TYR A 67 7.65 5.66 7.03
N ILE A 68 7.71 5.36 5.73
CA ILE A 68 6.97 6.09 4.71
C ILE A 68 5.93 5.15 4.12
N LEU A 69 4.67 5.53 4.24
CA LEU A 69 3.57 4.85 3.57
C LEU A 69 3.25 5.55 2.25
N ILE A 70 3.46 4.85 1.14
CA ILE A 70 3.32 5.34 -0.22
C ILE A 70 2.06 4.70 -0.83
N PRO A 71 0.99 5.48 -1.07
CA PRO A 71 -0.14 5.02 -1.87
C PRO A 71 0.26 5.00 -3.35
N VAL A 72 0.10 3.85 -4.00
CA VAL A 72 0.48 3.63 -5.41
C VAL A 72 -0.75 3.25 -6.22
N SER A 73 -1.01 3.96 -7.32
CA SER A 73 -2.03 3.56 -8.29
C SER A 73 -1.40 3.03 -9.57
N PHE A 74 -1.72 1.80 -9.95
CA PHE A 74 -1.25 1.20 -11.22
C PHE A 74 -2.09 1.59 -12.42
N LYS A 75 -3.26 2.20 -12.20
CA LYS A 75 -4.02 2.86 -13.27
C LYS A 75 -3.82 4.36 -13.17
N ALA A 76 -3.56 4.99 -14.32
CA ALA A 76 -3.25 6.42 -14.44
C ALA A 76 -4.38 7.38 -14.03
N ASN A 77 -5.49 6.89 -13.48
CA ASN A 77 -6.59 7.75 -13.05
C ASN A 77 -6.25 8.42 -11.74
N ARG A 78 -6.11 9.75 -11.78
CA ARG A 78 -6.06 10.58 -10.58
C ARG A 78 -7.40 10.50 -9.87
N GLY A 79 -7.37 10.36 -8.55
CA GLY A 79 -8.58 10.33 -7.75
C GLY A 79 -8.30 10.52 -6.27
N PRO A 80 -9.30 10.95 -5.49
CA PRO A 80 -9.15 11.02 -4.04
C PRO A 80 -9.05 9.61 -3.46
N PHE A 81 -8.42 9.51 -2.30
CA PHE A 81 -8.47 8.34 -1.43
C PHE A 81 -8.51 8.80 0.02
N VAL A 82 -8.97 7.93 0.90
CA VAL A 82 -8.93 8.12 2.35
C VAL A 82 -7.95 7.13 2.91
N LEU A 83 -6.98 7.61 3.68
CA LEU A 83 -6.07 6.78 4.46
C LEU A 83 -6.53 6.78 5.92
N ARG A 84 -6.57 5.59 6.52
CA ARG A 84 -6.79 5.39 7.95
C ARG A 84 -5.60 4.64 8.53
N VAL A 85 -5.14 5.11 9.68
CA VAL A 85 -4.05 4.51 10.45
C VAL A 85 -4.61 4.12 11.81
N TYR A 86 -4.44 2.87 12.18
CA TYR A 86 -4.75 2.33 13.50
C TYR A 86 -3.45 1.79 14.09
N ALA A 87 -3.21 2.05 15.37
CA ALA A 87 -2.02 1.56 16.05
C ALA A 87 -2.39 1.16 17.48
N ALA A 88 -1.68 0.15 18.01
CA ALA A 88 -1.86 -0.29 19.40
C ALA A 88 -1.32 0.74 20.41
N ASP A 89 -0.22 1.41 20.05
CA ASP A 89 0.36 2.54 20.78
C ASP A 89 0.18 3.86 20.01
N PRO A 90 0.26 5.04 20.68
CA PRO A 90 0.29 6.33 20.00
C PRO A 90 1.42 6.42 18.97
N VAL A 91 1.09 6.84 17.75
CA VAL A 91 2.04 7.05 16.65
C VAL A 91 1.88 8.45 16.08
N GLY A 92 3.00 9.08 15.72
CA GLY A 92 3.02 10.34 14.96
C GLY A 92 2.76 10.06 13.49
N VAL A 93 1.83 10.81 12.88
CA VAL A 93 1.54 10.71 11.45
C VAL A 93 1.64 12.10 10.83
N GLN A 94 2.48 12.24 9.81
CA GLN A 94 2.66 13.49 9.07
C GLN A 94 2.62 13.24 7.57
N VAL A 95 2.05 14.19 6.83
CA VAL A 95 2.15 14.20 5.37
C VAL A 95 3.55 14.69 5.01
N CYS A 96 4.28 13.89 4.24
CA CYS A 96 5.61 14.25 3.77
C CYS A 96 5.62 14.50 2.25
N THR A 97 6.66 15.16 1.78
CA THR A 97 6.96 15.25 0.34
C THR A 97 7.12 13.82 -0.20
N PRO A 98 6.48 13.48 -1.33
CA PRO A 98 6.61 12.15 -1.90
C PRO A 98 8.08 11.89 -2.29
N PRO A 99 8.62 10.69 -2.00
CA PRO A 99 9.92 10.31 -2.52
C PRO A 99 9.90 10.26 -4.05
N PRO A 100 11.07 10.31 -4.72
CA PRO A 100 11.16 10.11 -6.16
C PRO A 100 10.41 8.84 -6.59
N ALA A 101 9.73 8.88 -7.74
CA ALA A 101 8.97 7.74 -8.24
C ALA A 101 9.86 6.48 -8.41
N SER A 102 11.15 6.66 -8.69
CA SER A 102 12.15 5.58 -8.73
C SER A 102 12.25 4.82 -7.42
N THR A 103 12.20 5.50 -6.27
CA THR A 103 12.26 4.85 -4.94
C THR A 103 11.08 3.89 -4.75
N ALA A 104 9.87 4.31 -5.12
CA ALA A 104 8.70 3.45 -5.06
C ALA A 104 8.82 2.26 -6.03
N TRP A 105 9.34 2.49 -7.24
CA TRP A 105 9.52 1.42 -8.22
C TRP A 105 10.58 0.41 -7.79
N ASP A 106 11.73 0.87 -7.31
CA ASP A 106 12.81 0.02 -6.81
C ASP A 106 12.35 -0.83 -5.61
N ALA A 107 11.53 -0.25 -4.74
CA ALA A 107 10.93 -0.95 -3.60
C ALA A 107 9.94 -2.04 -4.05
N ILE A 108 9.06 -1.74 -5.02
CA ILE A 108 8.13 -2.74 -5.57
C ILE A 108 8.90 -3.83 -6.32
N HIS A 109 9.90 -3.47 -7.12
CA HIS A 109 10.71 -4.43 -7.86
C HIS A 109 11.47 -5.38 -6.91
N ARG A 110 12.13 -4.84 -5.87
CA ARG A 110 12.78 -5.66 -4.84
C ARG A 110 11.79 -6.57 -4.11
N PHE A 111 10.60 -6.06 -3.79
CA PHE A 111 9.55 -6.87 -3.17
C PHE A 111 9.12 -8.02 -4.10
N ALA A 112 8.89 -7.72 -5.36
CA ALA A 112 8.47 -8.66 -6.40
C ALA A 112 9.49 -9.79 -6.65
N LEU A 113 10.77 -9.51 -6.44
CA LEU A 113 11.86 -10.48 -6.54
C LEU A 113 12.11 -11.28 -5.25
N ARG A 114 11.35 -11.06 -4.17
CA ARG A 114 11.51 -11.83 -2.93
C ARG A 114 11.12 -13.29 -3.16
N PRO A 115 11.98 -14.26 -2.75
CA PRO A 115 11.75 -15.68 -3.01
C PRO A 115 10.51 -16.26 -2.30
N ALA A 116 10.01 -15.57 -1.26
CA ALA A 116 8.92 -16.04 -0.40
C ALA A 116 7.55 -15.39 -0.68
N LEU A 117 7.35 -14.78 -1.86
CA LEU A 117 6.02 -14.25 -2.19
C LEU A 117 5.00 -15.38 -2.42
N PRO A 118 3.74 -15.19 -2.01
CA PRO A 118 2.66 -16.09 -2.40
C PRO A 118 2.62 -16.26 -3.92
N ARG A 119 2.47 -17.51 -4.42
CA ARG A 119 2.50 -17.86 -5.86
C ARG A 119 1.52 -17.06 -6.74
N SER A 120 0.50 -16.45 -6.15
CA SER A 120 -0.45 -15.56 -6.85
C SER A 120 0.17 -14.21 -7.22
N VAL A 121 1.03 -13.67 -6.35
CA VAL A 121 1.74 -12.40 -6.54
C VAL A 121 2.89 -12.58 -7.54
N GLN A 122 3.67 -13.67 -7.41
CA GLN A 122 4.73 -14.01 -8.36
C GLN A 122 4.22 -14.10 -9.81
N ARG A 123 3.06 -14.73 -10.02
CA ARG A 123 2.45 -14.88 -11.36
C ARG A 123 1.97 -13.57 -11.98
N LEU A 124 1.61 -12.58 -11.17
CA LEU A 124 1.18 -11.27 -11.65
C LEU A 124 2.39 -10.43 -12.12
N VAL A 125 3.48 -10.49 -11.37
CA VAL A 125 4.74 -9.78 -11.68
C VAL A 125 5.38 -10.34 -12.96
N HIS A 126 5.46 -11.66 -13.12
CA HIS A 126 6.08 -12.28 -14.31
C HIS A 126 5.26 -12.20 -15.61
N ARG A 127 4.13 -11.49 -15.61
CA ARG A 127 3.27 -11.28 -16.79
C ARG A 127 3.25 -9.82 -17.28
N LEU A 128 3.91 -8.92 -16.59
CA LEU A 128 4.23 -7.57 -17.06
C LEU A 128 5.59 -7.59 -17.76
#